data_AF-A0A7U9RGE0-F1
#
_entry.id   AF-A0A7U9RGE0-F1
#
_cell.length_a   1.000
_cell.length_b   1.000
_cell.length_c   1.000
_cell.angle_alpha   90.00
_cell.angle_beta   90.00
_cell.angle_gamma   90.00
#
_symmetry.space_group_name_H-M   'P 1'
#
loop_
_entity.id
_entity.type
_entity.pdbx_description
1 polymer ?
#
loop_
_entity_poly.entity_id
_entity_poly.type
_entity_poly.pdbx_seq_one_letter_code
_entity_poly.pdbx_strand_id
1 'polypeptide(L)'
;MDNKSQKQLIIYGLGKRGKIYYNFFKEKGLDGCIKGFCDSRYLELGGYDGKRCYGYDEAKAMKIPFLISIKDPCDFSEIEVQVKQDGNKSYKMDNIADYLEKDKVVFNRDFVAFFHVNDMENYFKEAEETSIRFWALDSYFYKYFNQLDLSNVIELACGRGRHVLQYIDKAESITLVDILEKNINICRERFKTCNNIHYYCNNGFNLEQLLSNTYTALFFI
;
A
#
# COMPACT_ATOMS: atom_id res chain seq x y z
N MET A 1 -18.58 28.25 15.31
CA MET A 1 -17.27 28.60 14.71
C MET A 1 -16.20 28.02 15.62
N ASP A 2 -15.76 26.80 15.32
CA ASP A 2 -14.75 26.11 16.13
C ASP A 2 -13.38 26.34 15.50
N ASN A 3 -12.60 27.22 16.12
CA ASN A 3 -11.27 27.62 15.67
C ASN A 3 -10.23 26.57 16.09
N LYS A 4 -10.46 25.30 15.74
CA LYS A 4 -9.40 24.28 15.79
C LYS A 4 -8.44 24.58 14.65
N SER A 5 -7.25 25.05 14.99
CA SER A 5 -6.09 25.08 14.09
C SER A 5 -6.09 23.83 13.21
N GLN A 6 -6.35 23.99 11.91
CA GLN A 6 -6.40 22.88 10.97
C GLN A 6 -5.00 22.27 10.93
N LYS A 7 -4.86 21.03 11.42
CA LYS A 7 -3.59 20.31 11.47
C LYS A 7 -2.85 20.44 10.14
N GLN A 8 -1.62 20.92 10.19
CA GLN A 8 -0.76 21.11 9.02
C GLN A 8 0.36 20.06 9.00
N LEU A 9 0.86 19.77 7.79
CA LEU A 9 1.99 18.89 7.50
C LEU A 9 2.82 19.47 6.35
N ILE A 10 4.12 19.16 6.36
CA ILE A 10 5.02 19.35 5.21
C ILE A 10 5.46 17.97 4.72
N ILE A 11 5.31 17.70 3.43
CA ILE A 11 5.81 16.45 2.85
C ILE A 11 7.31 16.60 2.54
N TYR A 12 8.15 15.80 3.18
CA TYR A 12 9.58 15.77 2.87
C TYR A 12 9.84 14.87 1.66
N GLY A 13 10.36 15.46 0.59
CA GLY A 13 10.61 14.88 -0.73
C GLY A 13 9.54 15.26 -1.75
N LEU A 14 9.91 15.99 -2.80
CA LEU A 14 9.05 16.33 -3.95
C LEU A 14 9.36 15.43 -5.17
N GLY A 15 9.55 14.13 -4.91
CA GLY A 15 9.68 13.08 -5.92
C GLY A 15 8.35 12.42 -6.29
N LYS A 16 8.41 11.30 -7.03
CA LYS A 16 7.23 10.47 -7.39
C LYS A 16 6.40 10.12 -6.14
N ARG A 17 7.05 9.66 -5.07
CA ARG A 17 6.39 9.22 -3.83
C ARG A 17 5.74 10.36 -3.04
N GLY A 18 6.41 11.51 -2.94
CA GLY A 18 5.82 12.71 -2.32
C GLY A 18 4.56 13.20 -3.04
N LYS A 19 4.57 13.19 -4.37
CA LYS A 19 3.38 13.53 -5.19
C LYS A 19 2.24 12.53 -4.96
N ILE A 20 2.54 11.23 -4.88
CA ILE A 20 1.54 10.20 -4.55
C ILE A 20 0.94 10.44 -3.17
N TYR A 21 1.75 10.73 -2.15
CA TYR A 21 1.25 11.05 -0.81
C TYR A 21 0.30 12.25 -0.85
N TYR A 22 0.68 13.34 -1.52
CA TYR A 22 -0.17 14.51 -1.66
C TYR A 22 -1.48 14.21 -2.40
N ASN A 23 -1.41 13.49 -3.52
CA ASN A 23 -2.61 13.16 -4.30
C ASN A 23 -3.58 12.28 -3.50
N PHE A 24 -3.08 11.38 -2.65
CA PHE A 24 -3.93 10.63 -1.72
C PHE A 24 -4.64 11.55 -0.72
N PHE A 25 -3.91 12.50 -0.13
CA PHE A 25 -4.52 13.50 0.77
C PHE A 25 -5.59 14.32 0.04
N LYS A 26 -5.33 14.74 -1.21
CA LYS A 26 -6.28 15.46 -2.05
C LYS A 26 -7.53 14.64 -2.35
N GLU A 27 -7.39 13.37 -2.72
CA GLU A 27 -8.54 12.47 -2.96
C GLU A 27 -9.42 12.31 -1.71
N LYS A 28 -8.82 12.34 -0.52
CA LYS A 28 -9.54 12.29 0.76
C LYS A 28 -10.09 13.65 1.23
N GLY A 29 -9.92 14.73 0.47
CA GLY A 29 -10.32 16.09 0.87
C GLY A 29 -9.46 16.67 2.01
N LEU A 30 -8.21 16.23 2.14
CA LEU A 30 -7.25 16.59 3.18
C LEU A 30 -6.08 17.43 2.64
N ASP A 31 -6.16 17.92 1.41
CA ASP A 31 -5.12 18.79 0.81
C ASP A 31 -4.93 20.09 1.59
N GLY A 32 -5.96 20.56 2.32
CA GLY A 32 -5.87 21.67 3.26
C GLY A 32 -4.95 21.41 4.46
N CYS A 33 -4.66 20.14 4.79
CA CYS A 33 -3.67 19.76 5.81
C CYS A 33 -2.23 19.81 5.28
N ILE A 34 -2.02 19.88 3.97
CA ILE A 34 -0.67 19.93 3.40
C ILE A 34 -0.28 21.39 3.13
N LYS A 35 0.67 21.89 3.90
CA LYS A 35 1.22 23.24 3.74
C LYS A 35 2.07 23.34 2.48
N GLY A 36 2.87 22.32 2.21
CA GLY A 36 3.75 22.24 1.05
C GLY A 36 4.71 21.06 1.11
N PHE A 37 5.76 21.16 0.32
CA PHE A 37 6.83 20.18 0.23
C PHE A 37 8.15 20.73 0.78
N CYS A 38 9.05 19.84 1.19
CA CYS A 38 10.42 20.17 1.53
C CYS A 38 11.34 19.28 0.69
N ASP A 39 12.31 19.83 -0.03
CA ASP A 39 13.24 19.06 -0.87
C ASP A 39 14.59 19.78 -0.95
N SER A 40 15.69 19.04 -1.10
CA SER A 40 17.02 19.64 -1.26
C SER A 40 17.14 20.43 -2.57
N ARG A 41 16.36 20.05 -3.59
CA ARG A 41 16.30 20.73 -4.90
C ARG A 41 15.17 21.75 -5.00
N TYR A 42 14.72 22.32 -3.88
CA TYR A 42 13.58 23.24 -3.85
C TYR A 42 13.71 24.45 -4.80
N LEU A 43 14.93 24.94 -5.04
CA LEU A 43 15.21 26.03 -5.98
C LEU A 43 14.90 25.65 -7.45
N GLU A 44 14.99 24.37 -7.79
CA GLU A 44 14.73 23.85 -9.13
C GLU A 44 13.26 23.42 -9.30
N LEU A 45 12.69 22.82 -8.26
CA LEU A 45 11.40 22.13 -8.33
C LEU A 45 10.19 23.08 -8.24
N GLY A 46 10.34 24.23 -7.57
CA GLY A 46 9.28 25.24 -7.39
C GLY A 46 8.12 24.78 -6.48
N GLY A 47 7.29 23.85 -6.95
CA GLY A 47 6.11 23.35 -6.25
C GLY A 47 5.33 22.30 -7.05
N TYR A 48 4.21 21.84 -6.50
CA TYR A 48 3.31 20.90 -7.16
C TYR A 48 1.86 21.19 -6.76
N ASP A 49 0.98 21.28 -7.77
CA ASP A 49 -0.47 21.48 -7.58
C ASP A 49 -0.81 22.67 -6.66
N GLY A 50 -0.14 23.81 -6.89
CA GLY A 50 -0.32 25.03 -6.09
C GLY A 50 0.36 25.02 -4.71
N LYS A 51 1.00 23.92 -4.32
CA LYS A 51 1.77 23.81 -3.07
C LYS A 51 3.25 24.13 -3.32
N ARG A 52 3.83 25.02 -2.51
CA ARG A 52 5.24 25.43 -2.62
C ARG A 52 6.19 24.35 -2.13
N CYS A 53 7.38 24.28 -2.73
CA CYS A 53 8.52 23.54 -2.22
C CYS A 53 9.47 24.46 -1.45
N TYR A 54 9.79 24.09 -0.22
CA TYR A 54 10.64 24.84 0.69
C TYR A 54 12.01 24.18 0.83
N GLY A 55 13.02 24.99 1.13
CA GLY A 55 14.29 24.47 1.65
C GLY A 55 14.11 23.99 3.09
N TYR A 56 15.00 23.09 3.53
CA TYR A 56 14.88 22.48 4.86
C TYR A 56 14.87 23.51 6.00
N ASP A 57 15.74 24.52 5.97
CA ASP A 57 15.79 25.54 7.02
C ASP A 57 14.51 26.38 7.11
N GLU A 58 13.92 26.72 5.95
CA GLU A 58 12.63 27.43 5.90
C GLU A 58 11.51 26.56 6.46
N ALA A 59 11.43 25.29 6.04
CA ALA A 59 10.43 24.35 6.53
C ALA A 59 10.57 24.08 8.05
N LYS A 60 11.82 23.89 8.52
CA LYS A 60 12.16 23.68 9.94
C LYS A 60 11.72 24.85 10.82
N ALA A 61 11.87 26.08 10.33
CA ALA A 61 11.48 27.28 11.06
C ALA A 61 9.96 27.40 11.27
N MET A 62 9.14 26.75 10.43
CA MET A 62 7.68 26.78 10.55
C MET A 62 7.14 25.99 11.74
N LYS A 63 7.94 25.06 12.31
CA LYS A 63 7.53 24.17 13.41
C LYS A 63 6.27 23.36 13.10
N ILE A 64 6.10 23.00 11.82
CA ILE A 64 5.05 22.10 11.33
C ILE A 64 5.63 20.68 11.20
N PRO A 65 4.89 19.61 11.55
CA PRO A 65 5.40 18.25 11.42
C PRO A 65 5.67 17.83 9.97
N PHE A 66 6.64 16.94 9.80
CA PHE A 66 7.04 16.39 8.51
C PHE A 66 6.42 15.01 8.25
N LEU A 67 5.87 14.81 7.06
CA LEU A 67 5.56 13.48 6.51
C LEU A 67 6.69 13.08 5.55
N ILE A 68 7.54 12.14 5.96
CA ILE A 68 8.73 11.78 5.18
C ILE A 68 8.34 10.77 4.09
N SER A 69 8.62 11.11 2.82
CA SER A 69 8.25 10.31 1.64
C SER A 69 9.43 9.59 0.98
N ILE A 70 10.61 9.58 1.61
CA ILE A 70 11.83 8.96 1.09
C ILE A 70 11.72 7.44 1.13
N LYS A 71 12.09 6.78 0.01
CA LYS A 71 11.99 5.32 -0.16
C LYS A 71 13.21 4.59 0.42
N ASP A 72 14.39 5.16 0.25
CA ASP A 72 15.63 4.55 0.73
C ASP A 72 15.65 4.52 2.28
N PRO A 73 15.86 3.37 2.92
CA PRO A 73 15.84 3.26 4.38
C PRO A 73 16.94 4.05 5.08
N CYS A 74 18.13 4.15 4.48
CA CYS A 74 19.26 4.88 5.05
C CYS A 74 18.98 6.37 5.01
N ASP A 75 18.61 6.90 3.84
CA ASP A 75 18.25 8.32 3.68
C ASP A 75 17.06 8.69 4.57
N PHE A 76 16.06 7.82 4.65
CA PHE A 76 14.91 8.02 5.55
C PHE A 76 15.36 8.19 7.00
N SER A 77 16.20 7.28 7.49
CA SER A 77 16.67 7.29 8.88
C SER A 77 17.49 8.55 9.18
N GLU A 78 18.35 8.96 8.26
CA GLU A 78 19.15 10.18 8.41
C GLU A 78 18.26 11.42 8.54
N ILE A 79 17.29 11.57 7.64
CA ILE A 79 16.35 12.69 7.66
C ILE A 79 15.47 12.65 8.91
N GLU A 80 15.01 11.47 9.32
CA GLU A 80 14.19 11.34 10.54
C GLU A 80 14.98 11.77 11.79
N VAL A 81 16.24 11.38 11.89
CA VAL A 81 17.13 11.78 12.98
C VAL A 81 17.35 13.29 12.96
N GLN A 82 17.66 13.86 11.80
CA GLN A 82 17.87 15.30 11.62
C GLN A 82 16.64 16.12 12.07
N VAL A 83 15.45 15.75 11.56
CA VAL A 83 14.18 16.43 11.90
C VAL A 83 13.92 16.40 13.41
N LYS A 84 14.18 15.27 14.07
CA LYS A 84 13.99 15.13 15.51
C LYS A 84 15.02 15.92 16.32
N GLN A 85 16.30 15.90 15.92
CA GLN A 85 17.37 16.69 16.56
C GLN A 85 17.10 18.19 16.48
N ASP A 86 16.50 18.63 15.38
CA ASP A 86 16.07 20.03 15.16
C ASP A 86 14.76 20.40 15.90
N GLY A 87 14.24 19.50 16.73
CA GLY A 87 13.05 19.70 17.55
C GLY A 87 11.73 19.73 16.77
N ASN A 88 11.69 19.10 15.59
CA ASN A 88 10.47 18.93 14.81
C ASN A 88 9.93 17.50 14.93
N LYS A 89 8.62 17.35 14.68
CA LYS A 89 7.97 16.03 14.64
C LYS A 89 8.04 15.46 13.22
N SER A 90 8.24 14.16 13.10
CA SER A 90 8.20 13.44 11.84
C SER A 90 7.25 12.25 11.91
N TYR A 91 6.66 11.90 10.77
CA TYR A 91 5.74 10.78 10.59
C TYR A 91 6.06 10.02 9.31
N LYS A 92 5.71 8.74 9.32
CA LYS A 92 5.60 7.86 8.15
C LYS A 92 4.15 7.86 7.67
N MET A 93 3.91 7.39 6.46
CA MET A 93 2.52 7.22 6.00
C MET A 93 1.73 6.29 6.94
N ASP A 94 2.35 5.20 7.39
CA ASP A 94 1.66 4.19 8.21
C ASP A 94 1.20 4.68 9.58
N ASN A 95 1.71 5.82 10.08
CA ASN A 95 1.35 6.38 11.38
C ASN A 95 0.79 7.81 11.30
N ILE A 96 0.64 8.39 10.10
CA ILE A 96 0.11 9.75 9.96
C ILE A 96 -1.36 9.84 10.36
N ALA A 97 -2.12 8.74 10.27
CA ALA A 97 -3.50 8.66 10.71
C ALA A 97 -3.67 9.01 12.19
N ASP A 98 -2.71 8.60 13.04
CA ASP A 98 -2.70 8.91 14.47
C ASP A 98 -2.63 10.43 14.68
N TYR A 99 -1.75 11.12 13.94
CA TYR A 99 -1.67 12.57 13.94
C TYR A 99 -2.94 13.23 13.40
N LEU A 100 -3.58 12.66 12.38
CA LEU A 100 -4.79 13.20 11.77
C LEU A 100 -6.06 12.90 12.58
N GLU A 101 -5.97 12.18 13.70
CA GLU A 101 -7.14 11.70 14.47
C GLU A 101 -8.11 10.89 13.58
N LYS A 102 -7.55 10.01 12.75
CA LYS A 102 -8.31 9.10 11.86
C LYS A 102 -8.10 7.66 12.29
N ASP A 103 -9.05 6.80 11.90
CA ASP A 103 -8.87 5.36 12.02
C ASP A 103 -7.66 4.93 11.17
N LYS A 104 -6.63 4.43 11.86
CA LYS A 104 -5.35 4.04 11.27
C LYS A 104 -5.49 2.89 10.27
N VAL A 105 -6.33 1.91 10.58
CA VAL A 105 -6.53 0.74 9.73
C VAL A 105 -7.20 1.14 8.43
N VAL A 106 -8.31 1.90 8.54
CA VAL A 106 -9.05 2.40 7.37
C VAL A 106 -8.17 3.33 6.53
N PHE A 107 -7.44 4.26 7.15
CA PHE A 107 -6.60 5.21 6.43
C PHE A 107 -5.45 4.54 5.67
N ASN A 108 -4.74 3.61 6.32
CA ASN A 108 -3.64 2.90 5.68
C ASN A 108 -4.13 1.97 4.58
N ARG A 109 -5.26 1.28 4.80
CA ARG A 109 -5.91 0.48 3.75
C ARG A 109 -6.23 1.33 2.53
N ASP A 110 -6.87 2.47 2.75
CA ASP A 110 -7.26 3.35 1.67
C ASP A 110 -6.04 3.92 0.93
N PHE A 111 -4.93 4.18 1.64
CA PHE A 111 -3.67 4.58 1.02
C PHE A 111 -3.08 3.47 0.15
N VAL A 112 -3.04 2.24 0.66
CA VAL A 112 -2.59 1.07 -0.10
C VAL A 112 -3.46 0.88 -1.34
N ALA A 113 -4.78 0.94 -1.20
CA ALA A 113 -5.71 0.89 -2.31
C ALA A 113 -5.45 2.00 -3.34
N PHE A 114 -5.30 3.24 -2.92
CA PHE A 114 -4.99 4.38 -3.79
C PHE A 114 -3.66 4.22 -4.53
N PHE A 115 -2.62 3.81 -3.79
CA PHE A 115 -1.28 3.57 -4.33
C PHE A 115 -1.33 2.50 -5.41
N HIS A 116 -2.05 1.41 -5.14
CA HIS A 116 -2.25 0.35 -6.10
C HIS A 116 -3.11 0.82 -7.27
N VAL A 117 -4.25 1.48 -7.09
CA VAL A 117 -5.13 1.89 -8.22
C VAL A 117 -4.39 2.73 -9.28
N ASN A 118 -3.54 3.67 -8.86
CA ASN A 118 -2.85 4.59 -9.78
C ASN A 118 -1.60 3.99 -10.46
N ASP A 119 -0.96 2.97 -9.89
CA ASP A 119 0.19 2.26 -10.49
C ASP A 119 -0.15 0.80 -10.87
N MET A 120 -1.44 0.44 -10.79
CA MET A 120 -1.92 -0.96 -10.75
C MET A 120 -1.62 -1.71 -12.02
N GLU A 121 -1.88 -1.07 -13.17
CA GLU A 121 -1.78 -1.74 -14.45
C GLU A 121 -0.32 -2.07 -14.77
N ASN A 122 0.61 -1.19 -14.44
CA ASN A 122 2.05 -1.44 -14.62
C ASN A 122 2.55 -2.51 -13.63
N TYR A 123 2.18 -2.38 -12.35
CA TYR A 123 2.55 -3.38 -11.34
C TYR A 123 2.06 -4.78 -11.74
N PHE A 124 0.78 -4.91 -12.10
CA PHE A 124 0.23 -6.22 -12.46
C PHE A 124 0.82 -6.74 -13.76
N LYS A 125 1.10 -5.88 -14.75
CA LYS A 125 1.79 -6.30 -15.98
C LYS A 125 3.18 -6.88 -15.68
N GLU A 126 3.99 -6.19 -14.88
CA GLU A 126 5.32 -6.67 -14.47
C GLU A 126 5.24 -7.92 -13.58
N ALA A 127 4.27 -7.98 -12.67
CA ALA A 127 4.07 -9.11 -11.77
C ALA A 127 3.63 -10.39 -12.51
N GLU A 128 2.81 -10.25 -13.55
CA GLU A 128 2.43 -11.37 -14.43
C GLU A 128 3.67 -11.96 -15.12
N GLU A 129 4.55 -11.12 -15.67
CA GLU A 129 5.80 -11.56 -16.34
C GLU A 129 6.81 -12.22 -15.39
N THR A 130 6.84 -11.79 -14.12
CA THR A 130 7.83 -12.26 -13.14
C THR A 130 7.34 -13.41 -12.25
N SER A 131 6.03 -13.70 -12.26
CA SER A 131 5.38 -14.75 -11.45
C SER A 131 6.01 -16.13 -11.59
N ILE A 132 6.52 -16.47 -12.78
CA ILE A 132 7.15 -17.76 -13.08
C ILE A 132 8.35 -18.08 -12.18
N ARG A 133 9.04 -17.07 -11.65
CA ARG A 133 10.20 -17.25 -10.76
C ARG A 133 9.83 -17.95 -9.46
N PHE A 134 8.62 -17.74 -8.96
CA PHE A 134 8.11 -18.43 -7.77
C PHE A 134 7.79 -19.89 -8.03
N TRP A 135 7.47 -20.26 -9.27
CA TRP A 135 7.05 -21.61 -9.65
C TRP A 135 8.18 -22.42 -10.30
N ALA A 136 9.39 -21.86 -10.39
CA ALA A 136 10.57 -22.57 -10.83
C ALA A 136 10.88 -23.74 -9.87
N LEU A 137 11.31 -24.88 -10.43
CA LEU A 137 11.53 -26.13 -9.67
C LEU A 137 12.54 -25.98 -8.52
N ASP A 138 13.51 -25.10 -8.69
CA ASP A 138 14.56 -24.82 -7.72
C ASP A 138 14.16 -23.77 -6.67
N SER A 139 13.07 -23.04 -6.89
CA SER A 139 12.59 -22.01 -5.97
C SER A 139 12.14 -22.61 -4.63
N TYR A 140 12.38 -21.87 -3.55
CA TYR A 140 11.91 -22.25 -2.22
C TYR A 140 10.40 -22.30 -2.16
N PHE A 141 9.72 -21.33 -2.79
CA PHE A 141 8.25 -21.29 -2.81
C PHE A 141 7.69 -22.59 -3.37
N TYR A 142 8.10 -23.01 -4.57
CA TYR A 142 7.59 -24.22 -5.21
C TYR A 142 7.81 -25.48 -4.35
N LYS A 143 8.99 -25.61 -3.73
CA LYS A 143 9.34 -26.74 -2.86
C LYS A 143 8.45 -26.83 -1.62
N TYR A 144 8.12 -25.71 -1.00
CA TYR A 144 7.20 -25.68 0.15
C TYR A 144 5.74 -25.82 -0.28
N PHE A 145 5.35 -25.19 -1.39
CA PHE A 145 4.01 -25.28 -1.94
C PHE A 145 3.61 -26.73 -2.23
N ASN A 146 4.51 -27.53 -2.80
CA ASN A 146 4.26 -28.95 -3.08
C ASN A 146 4.09 -29.84 -1.84
N GLN A 147 4.31 -29.32 -0.63
CA GLN A 147 4.05 -30.03 0.62
C GLN A 147 2.65 -29.74 1.18
N LEU A 148 1.92 -28.79 0.60
CA LEU A 148 0.60 -28.39 1.06
C LEU A 148 -0.46 -29.41 0.64
N ASP A 149 -1.45 -29.63 1.51
CA ASP A 149 -2.70 -30.30 1.16
C ASP A 149 -3.61 -29.32 0.41
N LEU A 150 -3.85 -29.59 -0.87
CA LEU A 150 -4.58 -28.70 -1.78
C LEU A 150 -6.10 -29.01 -1.86
N SER A 151 -6.64 -29.81 -0.93
CA SER A 151 -8.08 -30.08 -0.91
C SER A 151 -8.94 -28.83 -0.64
N ASN A 152 -8.48 -27.89 0.21
CA ASN A 152 -9.16 -26.62 0.40
C ASN A 152 -8.20 -25.46 0.74
N VAL A 153 -7.91 -24.62 -0.25
CA VAL A 153 -6.79 -23.68 -0.22
C VAL A 153 -7.27 -22.24 -0.10
N ILE A 154 -6.59 -21.45 0.73
CA ILE A 154 -6.69 -19.98 0.73
C ILE A 154 -5.44 -19.40 0.05
N GLU A 155 -5.64 -18.60 -1.00
CA GLU A 155 -4.62 -17.67 -1.50
C GLU A 155 -4.94 -16.27 -0.96
N LEU A 156 -4.14 -15.83 0.01
CA LEU A 156 -4.29 -14.54 0.67
C LEU A 156 -3.55 -13.44 -0.09
N ALA A 157 -4.21 -12.29 -0.26
CA ALA A 157 -3.74 -11.19 -1.11
C ALA A 157 -3.52 -11.65 -2.56
N CYS A 158 -4.51 -12.35 -3.12
CA CYS A 158 -4.41 -13.02 -4.43
C CYS A 158 -4.19 -12.06 -5.61
N GLY A 159 -4.40 -10.75 -5.43
CA GLY A 159 -4.36 -9.78 -6.51
C GLY A 159 -5.31 -10.18 -7.63
N ARG A 160 -4.82 -10.18 -8.87
CA ARG A 160 -5.59 -10.62 -10.06
C ARG A 160 -5.55 -12.13 -10.30
N GLY A 161 -5.16 -12.91 -9.29
CA GLY A 161 -5.18 -14.38 -9.32
C GLY A 161 -4.12 -15.00 -10.24
N ARG A 162 -3.01 -14.32 -10.49
CA ARG A 162 -1.97 -14.77 -11.43
C ARG A 162 -1.38 -16.14 -11.07
N HIS A 163 -1.26 -16.44 -9.77
CA HIS A 163 -0.65 -17.68 -9.28
C HIS A 163 -1.60 -18.89 -9.38
N VAL A 164 -2.91 -18.66 -9.36
CA VAL A 164 -3.96 -19.69 -9.48
C VAL A 164 -3.75 -20.58 -10.70
N LEU A 165 -3.33 -20.00 -11.83
CA LEU A 165 -3.07 -20.74 -13.08
C LEU A 165 -2.05 -21.87 -12.93
N GLN A 166 -1.21 -21.85 -11.90
CA GLN A 166 -0.13 -22.81 -11.68
C GLN A 166 -0.58 -24.02 -10.85
N TYR A 167 -1.72 -23.92 -10.16
CA TYR A 167 -2.21 -24.97 -9.27
C TYR A 167 -3.72 -25.23 -9.38
N ILE A 168 -4.44 -24.55 -10.28
CA ILE A 168 -5.89 -24.63 -10.43
C ILE A 168 -6.40 -26.07 -10.61
N ASP A 169 -5.66 -26.89 -11.36
CA ASP A 169 -6.01 -28.29 -11.62
C ASP A 169 -5.58 -29.25 -10.51
N LYS A 170 -4.75 -28.78 -9.56
CA LYS A 170 -4.24 -29.58 -8.44
C LYS A 170 -5.05 -29.37 -7.16
N ALA A 171 -5.82 -28.29 -7.07
CA ALA A 171 -6.60 -27.95 -5.90
C ALA A 171 -8.08 -28.28 -6.10
N GLU A 172 -8.69 -28.93 -5.10
CA GLU A 172 -10.10 -29.31 -5.15
C GLU A 172 -11.02 -28.12 -4.90
N SER A 173 -10.62 -27.19 -4.02
CA SER A 173 -11.29 -25.93 -3.74
C SER A 173 -10.29 -24.82 -3.46
N ILE A 174 -10.54 -23.62 -4.00
CA ILE A 174 -9.67 -22.45 -3.88
C ILE A 174 -10.51 -21.26 -3.44
N THR A 175 -10.12 -20.61 -2.34
CA THR A 175 -10.68 -19.33 -1.89
C THR A 175 -9.68 -18.22 -2.12
N LEU A 176 -10.00 -17.33 -3.05
CA LEU A 176 -9.22 -16.14 -3.37
C LEU A 176 -9.62 -14.99 -2.46
N VAL A 177 -8.67 -14.50 -1.67
CA VAL A 177 -8.89 -13.42 -0.71
C VAL A 177 -8.05 -12.21 -1.10
N ASP A 178 -8.70 -11.07 -1.27
CA ASP A 178 -8.03 -9.79 -1.53
C ASP A 178 -8.82 -8.66 -0.88
N ILE A 179 -8.15 -7.55 -0.60
CA ILE A 179 -8.77 -6.39 0.04
C ILE A 179 -9.43 -5.45 -0.98
N LEU A 180 -9.09 -5.59 -2.27
CA LEU A 180 -9.58 -4.72 -3.33
C LEU A 180 -10.65 -5.44 -4.15
N GLU A 181 -11.89 -4.93 -4.11
CA GLU A 181 -13.00 -5.46 -4.91
C GLU A 181 -12.68 -5.49 -6.41
N LYS A 182 -11.90 -4.52 -6.92
CA LYS A 182 -11.43 -4.52 -8.32
C LYS A 182 -10.63 -5.78 -8.66
N ASN A 183 -9.75 -6.23 -7.77
CA ASN A 183 -8.95 -7.44 -7.96
C ASN A 183 -9.84 -8.67 -7.96
N ILE A 184 -10.75 -8.76 -6.99
CA ILE A 184 -11.72 -9.86 -6.91
C ILE A 184 -12.60 -9.93 -8.15
N ASN A 185 -13.10 -8.81 -8.66
CA ASN A 185 -13.88 -8.78 -9.89
C ASN A 185 -13.09 -9.27 -11.12
N ILE A 186 -11.80 -8.93 -11.21
CA ILE A 186 -10.93 -9.45 -12.26
C ILE A 186 -10.76 -10.97 -12.11
N CYS A 187 -10.59 -11.49 -10.90
CA CYS A 187 -10.53 -12.94 -10.66
C CYS A 187 -11.85 -13.64 -11.02
N ARG A 188 -13.01 -13.04 -10.72
CA ARG A 188 -14.33 -13.56 -11.12
C ARG A 188 -14.44 -13.70 -12.63
N GLU A 189 -14.03 -12.67 -13.38
CA GLU A 189 -14.04 -12.73 -14.84
C GLU A 189 -13.01 -13.73 -15.40
N ARG A 190 -11.80 -13.74 -14.84
CA ARG A 190 -10.70 -14.62 -15.28
C ARG A 190 -11.04 -16.10 -15.09
N PHE A 191 -11.72 -16.44 -14.00
CA PHE A 191 -12.04 -17.82 -13.63
C PHE A 191 -13.53 -18.15 -13.70
N LYS A 192 -14.31 -17.40 -14.49
CA LYS A 192 -15.77 -17.56 -14.58
C LYS A 192 -16.25 -18.95 -15.01
N THR A 193 -15.38 -19.74 -15.62
CA THR A 193 -15.68 -21.12 -16.04
C THR A 193 -15.26 -22.17 -15.00
N CYS A 194 -14.63 -21.76 -13.91
CA CYS A 194 -14.12 -22.64 -12.86
C CYS A 194 -15.12 -22.69 -11.71
N ASN A 195 -15.60 -23.90 -11.38
CA ASN A 195 -16.62 -24.09 -10.35
C ASN A 195 -16.03 -24.32 -8.94
N ASN A 196 -14.71 -24.52 -8.85
CA ASN A 196 -13.98 -24.77 -7.61
C ASN A 196 -13.34 -23.51 -7.01
N ILE A 197 -13.67 -22.32 -7.52
CA ILE A 197 -13.08 -21.05 -7.07
C ILE A 197 -14.13 -20.20 -6.35
N HIS A 198 -13.79 -19.78 -5.14
CA HIS A 198 -14.55 -18.90 -4.29
C HIS A 198 -13.81 -17.58 -4.09
N TYR A 199 -14.55 -16.52 -3.78
CA TYR A 199 -14.00 -15.17 -3.71
C TYR A 199 -14.43 -14.47 -2.42
N TYR A 200 -13.47 -13.85 -1.74
CA TYR A 200 -13.71 -13.09 -0.53
C TYR A 200 -12.96 -11.75 -0.58
N CYS A 201 -13.73 -10.66 -0.69
CA CYS A 201 -13.21 -9.31 -0.51
C CYS A 201 -13.17 -9.01 1.00
N ASN A 202 -11.98 -9.07 1.61
CA ASN A 202 -11.87 -8.90 3.06
C ASN A 202 -11.80 -7.42 3.47
N ASN A 203 -11.92 -7.17 4.77
CA ASN A 203 -11.88 -5.81 5.33
C ASN A 203 -10.45 -5.35 5.70
N GLY A 204 -9.44 -6.21 5.51
CA GLY A 204 -8.03 -5.96 5.89
C GLY A 204 -7.73 -6.09 7.38
N PHE A 205 -8.71 -6.48 8.19
CA PHE A 205 -8.60 -6.58 9.64
C PHE A 205 -8.79 -8.01 10.14
N ASN A 206 -9.78 -8.71 9.61
CA ASN A 206 -10.10 -10.09 9.98
C ASN A 206 -10.45 -10.93 8.74
N LEU A 207 -10.71 -12.22 8.97
CA LEU A 207 -11.14 -13.18 7.96
C LEU A 207 -12.48 -13.82 8.37
N GLU A 208 -13.39 -13.01 8.92
CA GLU A 208 -14.61 -13.49 9.59
C GLU A 208 -15.58 -14.27 8.69
N GLN A 209 -15.49 -14.09 7.37
CA GLN A 209 -16.30 -14.83 6.39
C GLN A 209 -15.70 -16.21 6.06
N LEU A 210 -14.46 -16.49 6.48
CA LEU A 210 -13.85 -17.79 6.30
C LEU A 210 -14.29 -18.73 7.43
N LEU A 211 -14.72 -19.93 7.06
CA LEU A 211 -15.13 -20.95 8.01
C LEU A 211 -13.93 -21.49 8.80
N SER A 212 -14.11 -21.66 10.10
CA SER A 212 -13.10 -22.30 10.94
C SER A 212 -12.97 -23.79 10.60
N ASN A 213 -11.77 -24.36 10.78
CA ASN A 213 -11.48 -25.81 10.61
C ASN A 213 -11.86 -26.41 9.24
N THR A 214 -11.92 -25.58 8.20
CA THR A 214 -12.38 -26.00 6.86
C THR A 214 -11.28 -26.01 5.80
N TYR A 215 -10.24 -25.20 5.98
CA TYR A 215 -9.15 -25.02 5.02
C TYR A 215 -7.92 -25.86 5.39
N THR A 216 -7.30 -26.46 4.40
CA THR A 216 -6.13 -27.35 4.55
C THR A 216 -4.81 -26.64 4.27
N ALA A 217 -4.84 -25.53 3.52
CA ALA A 217 -3.68 -24.71 3.25
C ALA A 217 -4.01 -23.21 3.17
N LEU A 218 -3.04 -22.39 3.57
CA LEU A 218 -3.06 -20.94 3.36
C LEU A 218 -1.67 -20.51 2.90
N PHE A 219 -1.60 -19.72 1.83
CA PHE A 219 -0.34 -19.11 1.39
C PHE A 219 -0.55 -17.68 0.86
N PHE A 220 0.55 -16.95 0.74
CA PHE A 220 0.64 -15.58 0.23
C PHE A 220 1.94 -15.46 -0.60
N ILE A 221 1.92 -14.68 -1.69
CA ILE A 221 3.08 -14.42 -2.56
C ILE A 221 3.22 -12.93 -2.87
#